data_AF-A0A6N2W3H0-F1
#
_entry.id   AF-A0A6N2W3H0-F1
#
_cell.length_a   1.000
_cell.length_b   1.000
_cell.length_c   1.000
_cell.angle_alpha   90.00
_cell.angle_beta   90.00
_cell.angle_gamma   90.00
#
_symmetry.space_group_name_H-M   'P 1'
#
loop_
_entity.id
_entity.type
_entity.pdbx_description
1 polymer ?
#
loop_
_entity_poly.entity_id
_entity_poly.type
_entity_poly.pdbx_seq_one_letter_code
_entity_poly.pdbx_strand_id
1 'polypeptide(L)'
;MNISKTKRNFIGLNTLFAILSAGVGAVILHVALPGHYFGGYPFIPTYFYLFGLFSIYMFDTCRQHAPQKMLLLYLAIKMVKMILSIILVLIYCLAVREEAKAFLLTFISFYLLYLIYETWFFFSFEVNLKRKKKNKNKNETVA
;
A
#
# COMPACT_ATOMS: atom_id res chain seq x y z
N MET A 1 -11.13 3.85 -21.53
CA MET A 1 -10.82 4.55 -20.26
C MET A 1 -9.31 4.84 -20.22
N ASN A 2 -8.89 6.10 -20.41
CA ASN A 2 -7.47 6.44 -20.51
C ASN A 2 -6.85 6.51 -19.10
N ILE A 3 -5.89 5.64 -18.78
CA ILE A 3 -5.23 5.61 -17.47
C ILE A 3 -4.37 6.87 -17.33
N SER A 4 -4.71 7.75 -16.39
CA SER A 4 -3.91 8.93 -16.12
C SER A 4 -2.46 8.57 -15.78
N LYS A 5 -1.49 9.35 -16.28
CA LYS A 5 -0.04 9.17 -16.06
C LYS A 5 0.32 8.91 -14.58
N THR A 6 -0.41 9.53 -13.65
CA THR A 6 -0.25 9.34 -12.20
C THR A 6 -0.65 7.94 -11.70
N LYS A 7 -1.73 7.36 -12.23
CA LYS A 7 -2.20 6.02 -11.88
C LYS A 7 -1.21 4.96 -12.38
N ARG A 8 -0.73 5.11 -13.62
CA ARG A 8 0.31 4.22 -14.18
C ARG A 8 1.61 4.27 -13.38
N ASN A 9 2.06 5.47 -13.01
CA ASN A 9 3.28 5.63 -12.22
C ASN A 9 3.14 4.97 -10.83
N PHE A 10 1.99 5.08 -10.19
CA PHE A 10 1.79 4.42 -8.90
C PHE A 10 1.69 2.90 -9.04
N ILE A 11 0.94 2.37 -10.00
CA ILE A 11 0.87 0.92 -10.20
C ILE A 11 2.28 0.36 -10.43
N GLY A 12 3.09 1.05 -11.24
CA GLY A 12 4.50 0.69 -11.45
C GLY A 12 5.31 0.72 -10.16
N LEU A 13 5.24 1.81 -9.40
CA LEU A 13 5.99 1.96 -8.14
C LEU A 13 5.54 0.94 -7.07
N ASN A 14 4.23 0.69 -6.96
CA ASN A 14 3.64 -0.26 -6.02
C ASN A 14 4.03 -1.70 -6.38
N THR A 15 4.03 -2.03 -7.67
CA THR A 15 4.46 -3.35 -8.15
C THR A 15 5.95 -3.56 -7.92
N LEU A 16 6.78 -2.55 -8.21
CA LEU A 16 8.21 -2.62 -7.94
C LEU A 16 8.48 -2.78 -6.44
N PHE A 17 7.83 -1.97 -5.60
CA PHE A 17 7.95 -2.06 -4.15
C PHE A 17 7.48 -3.42 -3.62
N ALA A 18 6.38 -3.97 -4.16
CA ALA A 18 5.90 -5.29 -3.78
C ALA A 18 6.87 -6.41 -4.13
N ILE A 19 7.44 -6.39 -5.35
CA ILE A 19 8.43 -7.38 -5.77
C ILE A 19 9.70 -7.28 -4.91
N LEU A 20 10.20 -6.07 -4.69
CA LEU A 20 11.40 -5.84 -3.87
C LEU A 20 11.17 -6.25 -2.41
N SER A 21 10.08 -5.82 -1.79
CA SER A 21 9.78 -6.16 -0.40
C SER A 21 9.53 -7.66 -0.22
N ALA A 22 8.86 -8.32 -1.16
CA ALA A 22 8.68 -9.77 -1.15
C ALA A 22 10.01 -10.53 -1.33
N GLY A 23 10.86 -10.10 -2.27
CA GLY A 23 12.17 -10.73 -2.49
C GLY A 23 13.08 -10.57 -1.27
N VAL A 24 13.20 -9.35 -0.75
CA VAL A 24 14.01 -9.07 0.44
C VAL A 24 13.47 -9.80 1.66
N GLY A 25 12.16 -9.81 1.87
CA GLY A 25 11.54 -10.52 2.99
C GLY A 25 11.78 -12.03 2.91
N ALA A 26 11.68 -12.63 1.72
CA ALA A 26 11.98 -14.06 1.52
C ALA A 26 13.44 -14.38 1.83
N VAL A 27 14.38 -13.55 1.36
CA VAL A 27 15.82 -13.72 1.64
C VAL A 27 16.10 -13.60 3.14
N ILE A 28 15.51 -12.62 3.82
CA ILE A 28 15.68 -12.46 5.28
C ILE A 28 15.17 -13.69 6.03
N LEU A 29 13.98 -14.20 5.67
CA LEU A 29 13.44 -15.40 6.30
C LEU A 29 14.27 -16.66 6.01
N HIS A 30 14.86 -16.78 4.81
CA HIS A 30 15.71 -17.93 4.47
C HIS A 30 17.11 -17.87 5.09
N VAL A 31 17.73 -16.68 5.16
CA VAL A 31 19.14 -16.53 5.55
C VAL A 31 19.31 -16.12 7.01
N ALA A 32 18.52 -15.15 7.49
CA ALA A 32 18.68 -14.60 8.83
C ALA A 32 17.90 -15.39 9.90
N LEU A 33 16.82 -16.07 9.50
CA LEU A 33 15.99 -16.92 10.38
C LEU A 33 15.78 -18.32 9.76
N PRO A 34 16.85 -19.10 9.48
CA PRO A 34 16.72 -20.42 8.87
C PRO A 34 15.82 -21.31 9.75
N GLY A 35 14.63 -21.65 9.23
CA GLY A 35 13.58 -22.37 9.94
C GLY A 35 12.27 -21.59 10.16
N HIS A 36 12.25 -20.28 9.94
CA HIS A 36 11.02 -19.45 10.01
C HIS A 36 10.42 -19.13 8.63
N TYR A 37 10.90 -19.79 7.56
CA TYR A 37 10.21 -19.73 6.28
C TYR A 37 8.95 -20.61 6.37
N PHE A 38 7.82 -19.99 6.65
CA PHE A 38 6.52 -20.66 6.74
C PHE A 38 5.80 -20.62 5.38
N GLY A 39 5.06 -21.68 5.06
CA GLY A 39 4.35 -21.80 3.77
C GLY A 39 3.33 -20.68 3.52
N GLY A 40 2.88 -19.98 4.57
CA GLY A 40 2.00 -18.83 4.46
C GLY A 40 2.67 -17.52 4.04
N TYR A 41 4.00 -17.46 3.92
CA TYR A 41 4.72 -16.23 3.63
C TYR A 41 4.23 -15.52 2.36
N PRO A 42 4.01 -16.21 1.22
CA PRO A 42 3.55 -15.56 -0.01
C PRO A 42 2.22 -14.81 0.13
N PHE A 43 1.33 -15.21 1.07
CA PHE A 43 0.05 -14.54 1.26
C PHE A 43 0.19 -13.10 1.78
N ILE A 44 1.23 -12.82 2.56
CA ILE A 44 1.46 -11.50 3.18
C ILE A 44 1.72 -10.42 2.11
N PRO A 45 2.78 -10.51 1.27
CA PRO A 45 3.03 -9.52 0.23
C PRO A 45 1.89 -9.47 -0.80
N THR A 46 1.24 -10.59 -1.12
CA THR A 46 0.07 -10.60 -2.01
C THR A 46 -1.09 -9.79 -1.42
N TYR A 47 -1.41 -9.96 -0.14
CA TYR A 47 -2.45 -9.18 0.54
C TYR A 47 -2.17 -7.67 0.44
N PHE A 48 -0.96 -7.23 0.79
CA PHE A 48 -0.60 -5.81 0.73
C PHE A 48 -0.58 -5.26 -0.70
N TYR A 49 -0.15 -6.07 -1.67
CA TYR A 49 -0.17 -5.68 -3.08
C TYR A 49 -1.60 -5.45 -3.59
N LEU A 50 -2.50 -6.42 -3.35
CA LEU A 50 -3.91 -6.31 -3.75
C LEU A 50 -4.60 -5.14 -3.06
N PHE A 51 -4.33 -4.93 -1.77
CA PHE A 51 -4.86 -3.80 -1.04
C PHE A 51 -4.32 -2.46 -1.58
N GLY A 52 -3.05 -2.42 -1.94
CA GLY A 52 -2.43 -1.29 -2.64
C GLY A 52 -3.15 -1.00 -3.97
N LEU A 53 -3.42 -2.03 -4.78
CA LEU A 53 -4.17 -1.88 -6.03
C LEU A 53 -5.59 -1.33 -5.81
N PHE A 54 -6.31 -1.91 -4.86
CA PHE A 54 -7.65 -1.45 -4.46
C PHE A 54 -7.63 0.03 -4.05
N SER A 55 -6.66 0.41 -3.22
CA SER A 55 -6.52 1.78 -2.72
C SER A 55 -6.37 2.78 -3.85
N ILE A 56 -5.54 2.49 -4.87
CA ILE A 56 -5.37 3.37 -6.04
C ILE A 56 -6.66 3.57 -6.78
N TYR A 57 -7.41 2.48 -6.99
CA TYR A 57 -8.60 2.53 -7.81
C TYR A 57 -9.63 3.45 -7.15
N MET A 58 -9.79 3.33 -5.84
CA MET A 58 -10.60 4.24 -5.03
C MET A 58 -10.08 5.68 -5.08
N PHE A 59 -8.76 5.87 -4.94
CA PHE A 59 -8.15 7.20 -5.02
C PHE A 59 -8.31 7.87 -6.38
N ASP A 60 -8.12 7.16 -7.49
CA ASP A 60 -8.25 7.73 -8.83
C ASP A 60 -9.70 8.13 -9.12
N THR A 61 -10.66 7.33 -8.65
CA THR A 61 -12.10 7.63 -8.75
C THR A 61 -12.46 8.88 -7.95
N CYS A 62 -12.04 8.96 -6.68
CA CYS A 62 -12.30 10.12 -5.83
C CYS A 62 -11.56 11.38 -6.32
N ARG A 63 -10.37 11.24 -6.89
CA ARG A 63 -9.63 12.36 -7.48
C ARG A 63 -10.40 13.04 -8.61
N GLN A 64 -11.12 12.27 -9.42
CA GLN A 64 -11.90 12.79 -10.55
C GLN A 64 -13.17 13.50 -10.09
N HIS A 65 -13.84 12.99 -9.06
CA HIS A 65 -15.17 13.45 -8.65
C HIS A 65 -15.16 14.42 -7.45
N ALA A 66 -14.25 14.23 -6.50
CA ALA A 66 -14.23 14.95 -5.22
C ALA A 66 -12.81 15.10 -4.63
N PRO A 67 -11.90 15.87 -5.26
CA PRO A 67 -10.52 16.02 -4.81
C PRO A 67 -10.36 16.62 -3.41
N GLN A 68 -11.38 17.31 -2.89
CA GLN A 68 -11.41 17.86 -1.53
C GLN A 68 -11.57 16.77 -0.46
N LYS A 69 -12.11 15.59 -0.81
CA LYS A 69 -12.36 14.47 0.12
C LYS A 69 -11.25 13.41 0.13
N MET A 70 -10.13 13.66 -0.54
CA MET A 70 -9.03 12.69 -0.69
C MET A 70 -8.41 12.27 0.65
N LEU A 71 -8.27 13.21 1.60
CA LEU A 71 -7.78 12.90 2.96
C LEU A 71 -8.74 11.99 3.72
N LEU A 72 -10.05 12.26 3.63
CA LEU A 72 -11.07 11.44 4.28
C LEU A 72 -11.08 10.01 3.71
N LEU A 73 -10.98 9.89 2.38
CA LEU A 73 -10.87 8.58 1.73
C LEU A 73 -9.59 7.84 2.16
N TYR A 74 -8.45 8.53 2.26
CA TYR A 74 -7.20 7.94 2.75
C TYR A 74 -7.33 7.36 4.15
N LEU A 75 -7.92 8.13 5.07
CA LEU A 75 -8.19 7.67 6.43
C LEU A 75 -9.15 6.48 6.44
N ALA A 76 -10.24 6.54 5.67
CA ALA A 76 -11.21 5.44 5.57
C ALA A 76 -10.56 4.15 5.04
N ILE A 77 -9.75 4.24 3.98
CA ILE A 77 -9.00 3.11 3.42
C ILE A 77 -8.04 2.54 4.47
N LYS A 78 -7.32 3.38 5.23
CA LYS A 78 -6.45 2.91 6.32
C LYS A 78 -7.23 2.16 7.42
N MET A 79 -8.40 2.65 7.80
CA MET A 79 -9.24 1.98 8.80
C MET A 79 -9.74 0.63 8.29
N VAL A 80 -10.23 0.57 7.06
CA VAL A 80 -10.64 -0.68 6.42
C VAL A 80 -9.46 -1.66 6.33
N LYS A 81 -8.27 -1.18 5.95
CA LYS A 81 -7.05 -1.99 5.95
C LYS A 81 -6.74 -2.55 7.33
N MET A 82 -6.82 -1.73 8.37
CA MET A 82 -6.51 -2.13 9.74
C MET A 82 -7.47 -3.23 10.21
N ILE A 83 -8.77 -3.05 9.99
CA ILE A 83 -9.80 -4.03 10.37
C ILE A 83 -9.58 -5.35 9.62
N LEU A 84 -9.41 -5.30 8.29
CA LEU A 84 -9.16 -6.50 7.48
C LEU A 84 -7.86 -7.21 7.87
N SER A 85 -6.82 -6.44 8.19
CA SER A 85 -5.53 -6.98 8.65
C SER A 85 -5.67 -7.72 9.98
N ILE A 86 -6.42 -7.16 10.94
CA ILE A 86 -6.70 -7.82 12.22
C ILE A 86 -7.46 -9.13 12.00
N ILE A 87 -8.52 -9.10 11.18
CA ILE A 87 -9.32 -10.30 10.88
C ILE A 87 -8.45 -11.38 10.23
N LEU A 88 -7.63 -11.02 9.23
CA LEU A 88 -6.75 -11.96 8.53
C LEU A 88 -5.74 -12.58 9.50
N VAL A 89 -5.10 -11.76 10.34
CA VAL A 89 -4.15 -12.21 11.35
C VAL A 89 -4.81 -13.17 12.34
N LEU A 90 -6.00 -12.85 12.82
CA LEU A 90 -6.75 -13.71 13.75
C LEU A 90 -7.08 -15.06 13.11
N ILE A 91 -7.60 -15.05 11.87
CA ILE A 91 -7.92 -16.29 11.15
C ILE A 91 -6.66 -17.14 10.95
N TYR A 92 -5.55 -16.54 10.52
CA TYR A 92 -4.30 -17.28 10.32
C TYR A 92 -3.76 -17.86 11.62
N CYS A 93 -3.75 -17.07 12.69
CA CYS A 93 -3.29 -17.50 14.01
C CYS A 93 -4.13 -18.67 14.57
N LEU A 94 -5.44 -18.66 14.31
CA LEU A 94 -6.33 -19.76 14.71
C LEU A 94 -6.14 -21.02 13.84
N ALA A 95 -5.89 -20.86 12.54
CA ALA A 95 -5.74 -21.97 11.59
C ALA A 95 -4.35 -22.64 11.64
N VAL A 96 -3.27 -21.88 11.88
CA VAL A 96 -1.88 -22.36 11.80
C VAL A 96 -1.11 -21.89 13.04
N ARG A 97 -1.39 -22.54 14.18
CA ARG A 97 -0.83 -22.17 15.49
C ARG A 97 0.68 -22.37 15.59
N GLU A 98 1.21 -23.42 14.97
CA GLU A 98 2.65 -23.77 14.98
C GLU A 98 3.52 -22.61 14.46
N GLU A 99 3.08 -21.93 13.40
CA GLU A 99 3.82 -20.86 12.72
C GLU A 99 3.32 -19.43 13.05
N ALA A 100 2.39 -19.31 14.01
CA ALA A 100 1.69 -18.05 14.26
C ALA A 100 2.63 -16.90 14.67
N LYS A 101 3.69 -17.19 15.42
CA LYS A 101 4.67 -16.18 15.86
C LYS A 101 5.46 -15.60 14.69
N ALA A 102 5.96 -16.47 13.80
CA ALA A 102 6.70 -16.07 12.61
C ALA A 102 5.81 -15.28 11.64
N PHE A 103 4.58 -15.74 11.46
CA PHE A 103 3.58 -15.03 10.67
C PHE A 103 3.28 -13.65 11.22
N LEU A 104 2.97 -13.53 12.52
CA LEU A 104 2.66 -12.27 13.18
C LEU A 104 3.79 -11.25 13.04
N LEU A 105 5.02 -11.67 13.33
CA LEU A 105 6.18 -10.79 13.25
C LEU A 105 6.40 -10.31 11.81
N THR A 106 6.36 -11.21 10.84
CA THR A 106 6.49 -10.88 9.42
C THR A 106 5.36 -9.96 8.96
N PHE A 107 4.13 -10.24 9.36
CA PHE A 107 2.95 -9.45 8.99
C PHE A 107 3.04 -8.02 9.55
N ILE A 108 3.44 -7.86 10.81
CA ILE A 108 3.65 -6.54 11.43
C ILE A 108 4.75 -5.77 10.70
N SER A 109 5.89 -6.40 10.41
CA SER A 109 6.98 -5.78 9.66
C SER A 109 6.52 -5.30 8.29
N PHE A 110 5.82 -6.15 7.53
CA PHE A 110 5.26 -5.78 6.23
C PHE A 110 4.21 -4.67 6.36
N TYR A 111 3.36 -4.73 7.38
CA TYR A 111 2.35 -3.69 7.63
C TYR A 111 2.99 -2.32 7.83
N LEU A 112 4.02 -2.22 8.67
CA LEU A 112 4.73 -0.97 8.92
C LEU A 112 5.46 -0.46 7.68
N LEU A 113 6.15 -1.34 6.95
CA LEU A 113 6.83 -0.99 5.70
C LEU A 113 5.86 -0.44 4.66
N TYR A 114 4.73 -1.12 4.43
CA TYR A 114 3.70 -0.65 3.51
C TYR A 114 3.02 0.63 4.00
N LEU A 115 2.82 0.79 5.32
CA LEU A 115 2.25 2.00 5.90
C LEU A 115 3.13 3.22 5.61
N ILE A 116 4.45 3.09 5.75
CA ILE A 116 5.43 4.15 5.44
C ILE A 116 5.39 4.47 3.95
N TYR A 117 5.47 3.43 3.10
CA TYR A 117 5.41 3.59 1.65
C TYR A 117 4.13 4.29 1.16
N GLU A 118 2.96 3.83 1.62
CA GLU A 118 1.66 4.43 1.28
C GLU A 118 1.57 5.89 1.74
N THR A 119 2.05 6.19 2.94
CA THR A 119 2.03 7.55 3.50
C THR A 119 2.92 8.49 2.69
N TRP A 120 4.15 8.04 2.40
CA TRP A 120 5.08 8.79 1.55
C TRP A 120 4.49 9.04 0.16
N PHE A 121 3.88 8.01 -0.44
CA PHE A 121 3.25 8.16 -1.74
C PHE A 121 2.07 9.15 -1.71
N PHE A 122 1.15 9.02 -0.76
CA PHE A 122 0.00 9.90 -0.64
C PHE A 122 0.43 11.36 -0.50
N PHE A 123 1.43 11.61 0.35
CA PHE A 123 1.98 12.95 0.54
C PHE A 123 2.62 13.50 -0.74
N SER A 124 3.47 12.70 -1.40
CA SER A 124 4.10 13.07 -2.68
C SER A 124 3.03 13.39 -3.74
N PHE A 125 1.98 12.58 -3.81
CA PHE A 125 0.85 12.80 -4.69
C PHE A 125 0.10 14.12 -4.39
N GLU A 126 -0.22 14.39 -3.14
CA GLU A 126 -0.93 15.61 -2.73
C GLU A 126 -0.12 16.88 -3.04
N VAL A 127 1.18 16.88 -2.74
CA VAL A 127 2.09 17.97 -3.06
C VAL A 127 2.14 18.23 -4.57
N ASN A 128 2.21 17.18 -5.38
CA ASN A 128 2.19 17.30 -6.84
C ASN A 128 0.87 17.86 -7.37
N LEU A 129 -0.27 17.50 -6.77
CA LEU A 129 -1.58 18.05 -7.15
C LEU A 129 -1.66 19.56 -6.84
N LYS A 130 -1.19 19.98 -5.65
CA LYS A 130 -1.16 21.39 -5.25
C LYS A 130 -0.27 22.23 -6.17
N ARG A 131 0.91 21.72 -6.55
CA ARG A 131 1.81 22.38 -7.51
C ARG A 131 1.16 22.57 -8.89
N LYS A 132 0.47 21.55 -9.41
CA LYS A 132 -0.23 21.65 -10.70
C LYS A 132 -1.34 22.70 -10.70
N LYS A 133 -2.13 22.79 -9.63
CA LYS A 133 -3.16 23.83 -9.47
C LYS A 133 -2.54 25.24 -9.45
N LYS A 134 -1.45 25.44 -8.68
CA LYS A 134 -0.76 26.74 -8.60
C LYS A 134 -0.18 27.17 -9.96
N ASN A 135 0.44 26.27 -10.70
CA ASN A 135 0.99 26.58 -12.02
C ASN A 135 -0.09 26.88 -13.05
N LYS A 136 -1.23 26.19 -13.01
CA LYS A 136 -2.37 26.49 -13.90
C LYS A 136 -2.91 27.90 -13.64
N ASN A 137 -3.18 28.24 -12.38
CA ASN A 137 -3.66 29.58 -12.02
C ASN A 137 -2.66 30.68 -12.43
N LYS A 138 -1.34 30.44 -12.26
CA LYS A 138 -0.30 31.39 -12.68
C LYS A 138 -0.30 31.63 -14.20
N ASN A 139 -0.48 30.58 -15.00
CA ASN A 139 -0.53 30.70 -16.46
C ASN A 139 -1.80 31.42 -16.94
N GLU A 140 -2.94 31.23 -16.27
CA GLU A 140 -4.20 31.94 -16.58
C GLU A 140 -4.16 33.43 -16.19
N THR A 141 -3.34 33.83 -15.21
CA THR A 141 -3.15 35.25 -14.84
C THR A 141 -2.10 36.01 -15.67
N VAL A 142 -1.32 35.31 -16.50
CA VAL A 142 -0.25 35.91 -17.33
C VAL A 142 -0.65 35.99 -18.82
N ALA A 143 -1.74 35.33 -19.21
CA ALA A 143 -2.39 35.46 -20.51
C ALA A 143 -3.49 36.52 -20.44
#